data_AF-A0A920LF99-F1
#
_entry.id   AF-A0A920LF99-F1
#
_cell.length_a   1.000
_cell.length_b   1.000
_cell.length_c   1.000
_cell.angle_alpha   90.00
_cell.angle_beta   90.00
_cell.angle_gamma   90.00
#
_symmetry.space_group_name_H-M   'P 1'
#
loop_
_entity.id
_entity.type
_entity.pdbx_description
1 polymer ?
#
loop_
_entity_poly.entity_id
_entity_poly.type
_entity_poly.pdbx_seq_one_letter_code
_entity_poly.pdbx_strand_id
1 'polypeptide(L)'
;MLLAFKGINEGSSWLVAVSFVVGALCSGLAGFIGMQVATKANVRTTNAAQDSLGKALEIAFSGGSVMGMGVVGLGVLGVGSLFIIYRPMFTDINTVIQVLSGFSLGASSIALFARVGGGIYTKAADVGADLVGKVEAGIPEDHPLNPATIADNVGDNVGDVAGMGADLFESFVGSIIGAMVLGAAFVGLSEFSGIEINAVLLPLFIAASGIIMSIIGTFFVKVKEGGDPHKALNLGEFISAGLMIAITWFLIQYLLPESWIFNDTEYTSVGVFIATISGLIAGLLVGKVTEYYTATGKKPVLSIVEQSETGPATTIISGLGVGMISTALPIIFICAAILFSYEFAGLYGIAIAAVGMLANTGFN
;
A
#
# COMPACT_ATOMS: atom_id res chain seq x y z
N MET A 1 -24.40 15.53 2.58
CA MET A 1 -25.72 16.04 2.13
C MET A 1 -25.93 15.85 0.63
N LEU A 2 -25.01 16.30 -0.25
CA LEU A 2 -25.12 16.10 -1.71
C LEU A 2 -25.12 14.61 -2.16
N LEU A 3 -24.24 13.76 -1.60
CA LEU A 3 -24.24 12.32 -1.89
C LEU A 3 -25.52 11.60 -1.43
N ALA A 4 -26.09 12.01 -0.28
CA ALA A 4 -27.35 11.47 0.20
C ALA A 4 -28.54 11.92 -0.69
N PHE A 5 -28.54 13.19 -1.13
CA PHE A 5 -29.55 13.71 -2.07
C PHE A 5 -29.45 13.06 -3.45
N LYS A 6 -28.24 12.80 -3.96
CA LYS A 6 -28.03 12.11 -5.23
C LYS A 6 -28.43 10.63 -5.14
N GLY A 7 -28.09 9.99 -4.02
CA GLY A 7 -28.49 8.60 -3.75
C GLY A 7 -30.00 8.41 -3.84
N ILE A 8 -30.76 9.26 -3.15
CA ILE A 8 -32.23 9.22 -3.13
C ILE A 8 -32.84 9.39 -4.54
N ASN A 9 -32.21 10.14 -5.44
CA ASN A 9 -32.75 10.44 -6.78
C ASN A 9 -32.31 9.45 -7.88
N GLU A 10 -31.23 8.69 -7.70
CA GLU A 10 -30.68 7.75 -8.71
C GLU A 10 -30.84 6.26 -8.31
N GLY A 11 -31.61 5.96 -7.25
CA GLY A 11 -31.80 4.58 -6.78
C GLY A 11 -30.61 4.03 -5.98
N SER A 12 -29.77 4.91 -5.43
CA SER A 12 -28.62 4.56 -4.60
C SER A 12 -28.92 4.79 -3.12
N SER A 13 -28.56 3.83 -2.26
CA SER A 13 -28.87 3.92 -0.83
C SER A 13 -28.13 5.09 -0.17
N TRP A 14 -28.83 5.85 0.68
CA TRP A 14 -28.22 6.91 1.51
C TRP A 14 -27.06 6.39 2.38
N LEU A 15 -27.00 5.07 2.63
CA LEU A 15 -25.91 4.39 3.30
C LEU A 15 -24.57 4.53 2.58
N VAL A 16 -24.54 4.82 1.27
CA VAL A 16 -23.30 5.17 0.55
C VAL A 16 -22.63 6.38 1.23
N ALA A 17 -23.41 7.38 1.65
CA ALA A 17 -22.88 8.54 2.34
C ALA A 17 -22.36 8.19 3.74
N VAL A 18 -22.98 7.22 4.42
CA VAL A 18 -22.48 6.70 5.70
C VAL A 18 -21.13 6.01 5.49
N SER A 19 -21.04 5.08 4.53
CA SER A 19 -19.80 4.40 4.18
C SER A 19 -18.70 5.40 3.81
N PHE A 20 -19.03 6.44 3.04
CA PHE A 20 -18.10 7.53 2.71
C PHE A 20 -17.53 8.22 3.94
N VAL A 21 -18.38 8.60 4.90
CA VAL A 21 -17.91 9.25 6.13
C VAL A 21 -17.05 8.29 6.95
N VAL A 22 -17.44 7.02 7.07
CA VAL A 22 -16.66 6.02 7.81
C VAL A 22 -15.29 5.80 7.13
N GLY A 23 -15.24 5.70 5.80
CA GLY A 23 -13.99 5.56 5.05
C GLY A 23 -13.07 6.77 5.18
N ALA A 24 -13.63 7.97 5.13
CA ALA A 24 -12.90 9.22 5.37
C ALA A 24 -12.30 9.25 6.79
N LEU A 25 -13.09 8.88 7.81
CA LEU A 25 -12.60 8.81 9.19
C LEU A 25 -11.50 7.77 9.36
N CYS A 26 -11.67 6.57 8.80
CA CYS A 26 -10.65 5.52 8.86
C CYS A 26 -9.35 5.93 8.18
N SER A 27 -9.41 6.57 7.00
CA SER A 27 -8.23 7.09 6.30
C SER A 27 -7.50 8.17 7.12
N GLY A 28 -8.25 9.13 7.67
CA GLY A 28 -7.67 10.15 8.56
C GLY A 28 -7.05 9.56 9.83
N LEU A 29 -7.71 8.55 10.42
CA LEU A 29 -7.17 7.83 11.58
C LEU A 29 -5.91 7.05 11.25
N ALA A 30 -5.84 6.41 10.08
CA ALA A 30 -4.65 5.67 9.65
C ALA A 30 -3.42 6.59 9.58
N GLY A 31 -3.55 7.75 8.92
CA GLY A 31 -2.48 8.75 8.88
C GLY A 31 -2.13 9.32 10.27
N PHE A 32 -3.14 9.61 11.10
CA PHE A 32 -2.93 10.15 12.44
C PHE A 32 -2.22 9.18 13.39
N ILE A 33 -2.60 7.90 13.38
CA ILE A 33 -1.93 6.86 14.19
C ILE A 33 -0.47 6.72 13.76
N GLY A 34 -0.20 6.68 12.44
CA GLY A 34 1.16 6.66 11.91
C GLY A 34 1.99 7.83 12.43
N MET A 35 1.48 9.05 12.31
CA MET A 35 2.14 10.27 12.79
C MET A 35 2.43 10.24 14.30
N GLN A 36 1.46 9.81 15.12
CA GLN A 36 1.65 9.74 16.57
C GLN A 36 2.72 8.73 16.99
N VAL A 37 2.88 7.65 16.24
CA VAL A 37 3.90 6.63 16.52
C VAL A 37 5.25 7.11 16.02
N ALA A 38 5.33 7.64 14.79
CA ALA A 38 6.57 8.17 14.22
C ALA A 38 7.19 9.24 15.12
N THR A 39 6.43 10.26 15.52
CA THR A 39 6.91 11.33 16.41
C THR A 39 7.49 10.81 17.75
N LYS A 40 6.96 9.70 18.29
CA LYS A 40 7.51 9.06 19.50
C LYS A 40 8.69 8.14 19.20
N ALA A 41 8.68 7.46 18.05
CA ALA A 41 9.72 6.53 17.64
C ALA A 41 11.00 7.27 17.27
N ASN A 42 10.92 8.43 16.62
CA ASN A 42 12.08 9.21 16.15
C ASN A 42 13.08 9.48 17.27
N VAL A 43 12.63 10.03 18.40
CA VAL A 43 13.50 10.33 19.55
C VAL A 43 14.09 9.06 20.17
N ARG A 44 13.33 7.96 20.19
CA ARG A 44 13.79 6.66 20.72
C ARG A 44 14.85 6.03 19.80
N THR A 45 14.67 6.14 18.48
CA THR A 45 15.62 5.70 17.47
C THR A 45 16.93 6.48 17.60
N THR A 46 16.87 7.81 17.71
CA THR A 46 18.07 8.65 17.92
C THR A 46 18.81 8.27 19.20
N ASN A 47 18.09 8.00 20.29
CA ASN A 47 18.71 7.56 21.54
C ASN A 47 19.36 6.17 21.41
N ALA A 48 18.70 5.21 20.74
CA ALA A 48 19.25 3.87 20.56
C ALA A 48 20.44 3.83 19.58
N ALA A 49 20.51 4.76 18.63
CA ALA A 49 21.63 4.88 17.70
C ALA A 49 22.96 5.21 18.39
N GLN A 50 22.93 5.72 19.63
CA GLN A 50 24.15 5.91 20.44
C GLN A 50 24.79 4.59 20.86
N ASP A 51 23.97 3.53 21.02
CA ASP A 51 24.45 2.22 21.45
C ASP A 51 24.81 1.32 20.26
N SER A 52 23.93 1.28 19.24
CA SER A 52 23.90 0.18 18.28
C SER A 52 23.01 0.47 17.07
N LEU A 53 23.51 0.15 15.87
CA LEU A 53 22.71 0.20 14.64
C LEU A 53 21.53 -0.80 14.71
N GLY A 54 21.79 -1.99 15.25
CA GLY A 54 20.78 -3.03 15.41
C GLY A 54 19.58 -2.57 16.26
N LYS A 55 19.85 -1.95 17.41
CA LYS A 55 18.80 -1.42 18.29
C LYS A 55 18.04 -0.27 17.66
N ALA A 56 18.74 0.66 16.98
CA ALA A 56 18.10 1.77 16.29
C ALA A 56 17.15 1.27 15.19
N LEU A 57 17.60 0.29 14.38
CA LEU A 57 16.78 -0.32 13.35
C LEU A 57 15.55 -1.02 13.94
N GLU A 58 15.70 -1.77 15.05
CA GLU A 58 14.58 -2.46 15.69
C GLU A 58 13.50 -1.49 16.18
N ILE A 59 13.89 -0.36 16.77
CA ILE A 59 12.93 0.67 17.22
C ILE A 59 12.28 1.37 16.02
N ALA A 60 13.06 1.78 15.02
CA ALA A 60 12.54 2.44 13.83
C ALA A 60 11.56 1.53 13.08
N PHE A 61 11.94 0.28 12.85
CA PHE A 61 11.12 -0.72 12.19
C PHE A 61 9.87 -1.08 12.99
N SER A 62 9.96 -1.16 14.32
CA SER A 62 8.78 -1.32 15.18
C SER A 62 7.81 -0.13 15.04
N GLY A 63 8.34 1.10 14.93
CA GLY A 63 7.54 2.29 14.68
C GLY A 63 6.78 2.22 13.36
N GLY A 64 7.49 1.86 12.27
CA GLY A 64 6.88 1.66 10.95
C GLY A 64 5.87 0.50 10.91
N SER A 65 6.16 -0.61 11.59
CA SER A 65 5.28 -1.77 11.66
C SER A 65 3.91 -1.44 12.27
N VAL A 66 3.86 -0.55 13.29
CA VAL A 66 2.58 -0.12 13.89
C VAL A 66 1.75 0.71 12.89
N MET A 67 2.41 1.53 12.07
CA MET A 67 1.75 2.27 11.00
C MET A 67 1.19 1.31 9.93
N GLY A 68 2.04 0.43 9.38
CA GLY A 68 1.63 -0.55 8.36
C GLY A 68 0.47 -1.43 8.83
N MET A 69 0.60 -2.03 10.02
CA MET A 69 -0.46 -2.83 10.67
C MET A 69 -1.72 -2.03 10.96
N GLY A 70 -1.59 -0.76 11.36
CA GLY A 70 -2.72 0.14 11.59
C GLY A 70 -3.50 0.42 10.31
N VAL A 71 -2.79 0.67 9.21
CA VAL A 71 -3.38 0.89 7.87
C VAL A 71 -4.17 -0.33 7.42
N VAL A 72 -3.53 -1.50 7.33
CA VAL A 72 -4.20 -2.72 6.85
C VAL A 72 -5.28 -3.21 7.82
N GLY A 73 -5.04 -3.07 9.13
CA GLY A 73 -5.99 -3.45 10.18
C GLY A 73 -7.27 -2.61 10.14
N LEU A 74 -7.15 -1.27 10.04
CA LEU A 74 -8.31 -0.40 9.86
C LEU A 74 -9.03 -0.67 8.54
N GLY A 75 -8.30 -1.03 7.47
CA GLY A 75 -8.88 -1.36 6.16
C GLY A 75 -9.76 -2.61 6.23
N VAL A 76 -9.20 -3.71 6.73
CA VAL A 76 -9.92 -4.99 6.89
C VAL A 76 -11.07 -4.86 7.89
N LEU A 77 -10.86 -4.21 9.04
CA LEU A 77 -11.93 -4.00 10.02
C LEU A 77 -13.03 -3.08 9.49
N GLY A 78 -12.67 -2.01 8.79
CA GLY A 78 -13.63 -1.06 8.21
C GLY A 78 -14.51 -1.72 7.15
N VAL A 79 -13.89 -2.33 6.13
CA VAL A 79 -14.63 -3.02 5.05
C VAL A 79 -15.40 -4.22 5.60
N GLY A 80 -14.78 -5.03 6.46
CA GLY A 80 -15.40 -6.23 7.04
C GLY A 80 -16.59 -5.92 7.95
N SER A 81 -16.47 -4.93 8.84
CA SER A 81 -17.57 -4.53 9.73
C SER A 81 -18.75 -3.95 8.95
N LEU A 82 -18.50 -3.08 7.97
CA LEU A 82 -19.55 -2.54 7.11
C LEU A 82 -20.21 -3.64 6.27
N PHE A 83 -19.44 -4.60 5.76
CA PHE A 83 -20.00 -5.75 5.05
C PHE A 83 -20.95 -6.56 5.95
N ILE A 84 -20.53 -6.89 7.17
CA ILE A 84 -21.36 -7.65 8.14
C ILE A 84 -22.65 -6.89 8.48
N ILE A 85 -22.58 -5.57 8.61
CA ILE A 85 -23.74 -4.72 8.94
C ILE A 85 -24.71 -4.61 7.75
N TYR A 86 -24.20 -4.39 6.54
CA TYR A 86 -25.05 -4.14 5.36
C TYR A 86 -25.55 -5.42 4.71
N ARG A 87 -24.83 -6.53 4.81
CA ARG A 87 -25.23 -7.81 4.21
C ARG A 87 -26.65 -8.26 4.59
N PRO A 88 -27.12 -8.20 5.85
CA PRO A 88 -28.48 -8.56 6.20
C PRO A 88 -29.53 -7.49 5.85
N MET A 89 -29.11 -6.25 5.57
CA MET A 89 -30.03 -5.15 5.24
C MET A 89 -30.49 -5.18 3.78
N PHE A 90 -29.74 -5.85 2.91
CA PHE A 90 -30.04 -5.95 1.48
C PHE A 90 -30.05 -7.41 1.03
N THR A 91 -30.99 -7.75 0.16
CA THR A 91 -31.08 -9.08 -0.46
C THR A 91 -30.05 -9.23 -1.58
N ASP A 92 -29.81 -8.17 -2.34
CA ASP A 92 -28.89 -8.14 -3.46
C ASP A 92 -27.47 -7.72 -3.03
N ILE A 93 -26.49 -8.55 -3.38
CA ILE A 93 -25.08 -8.35 -3.08
C ILE A 93 -24.49 -7.15 -3.83
N ASN A 94 -25.00 -6.84 -5.03
CA ASN A 94 -24.50 -5.70 -5.82
C ASN A 94 -24.81 -4.39 -5.11
N THR A 95 -26.00 -4.28 -4.52
CA THR A 95 -26.38 -3.14 -3.67
C THR A 95 -25.47 -3.02 -2.43
N VAL A 96 -25.14 -4.13 -1.77
CA VAL A 96 -24.19 -4.13 -0.62
C VAL A 96 -22.83 -3.58 -1.04
N ILE A 97 -22.31 -4.06 -2.17
CA ILE A 97 -21.00 -3.65 -2.68
C ILE A 97 -21.02 -2.19 -3.12
N GLN A 98 -22.08 -1.73 -3.79
CA GLN A 98 -22.25 -0.33 -4.16
C GLN A 98 -22.21 0.59 -2.92
N VAL A 99 -22.86 0.18 -1.83
CA VAL A 99 -22.79 0.89 -0.55
C VAL A 99 -21.38 0.87 0.03
N LEU A 100 -20.64 -0.24 -0.09
CA LEU A 100 -19.24 -0.33 0.34
C LEU A 100 -18.29 0.50 -0.53
N SER A 101 -18.54 0.67 -1.82
CA SER A 101 -17.73 1.55 -2.69
C SER A 101 -17.68 2.99 -2.17
N GLY A 102 -18.72 3.43 -1.45
CA GLY A 102 -18.69 4.70 -0.73
C GLY A 102 -17.51 4.82 0.24
N PHE A 103 -17.13 3.73 0.92
CA PHE A 103 -15.99 3.70 1.85
C PHE A 103 -14.66 3.95 1.15
N SER A 104 -14.40 3.30 0.00
CA SER A 104 -13.22 3.56 -0.82
C SER A 104 -13.18 5.01 -1.33
N LEU A 105 -14.32 5.55 -1.78
CA LEU A 105 -14.41 6.95 -2.21
C LEU A 105 -14.10 7.93 -1.08
N GLY A 106 -14.59 7.64 0.14
CA GLY A 106 -14.29 8.43 1.33
C GLY A 106 -12.81 8.41 1.70
N ALA A 107 -12.20 7.22 1.64
CA ALA A 107 -10.77 7.04 1.87
C ALA A 107 -9.93 7.85 0.87
N SER A 108 -10.26 7.78 -0.41
CA SER A 108 -9.55 8.50 -1.49
C SER A 108 -9.64 10.01 -1.35
N SER A 109 -10.82 10.51 -0.96
CA SER A 109 -10.99 11.95 -0.73
C SER A 109 -10.05 12.47 0.35
N ILE A 110 -9.88 11.75 1.47
CA ILE A 110 -8.98 12.20 2.56
C ILE A 110 -7.52 11.98 2.20
N ALA A 111 -7.18 10.84 1.59
CA ALA A 111 -5.83 10.54 1.13
C ALA A 111 -5.29 11.62 0.20
N LEU A 112 -6.10 12.09 -0.77
CA LEU A 112 -5.73 13.16 -1.69
C LEU A 112 -5.33 14.44 -0.94
N PHE A 113 -6.16 14.92 -0.01
CA PHE A 113 -5.86 16.15 0.74
C PHE A 113 -4.69 15.97 1.71
N ALA A 114 -4.58 14.82 2.38
CA ALA A 114 -3.49 14.54 3.30
C ALA A 114 -2.14 14.50 2.57
N ARG A 115 -2.08 13.80 1.42
CA ARG A 115 -0.86 13.68 0.63
C ARG A 115 -0.44 14.99 -0.02
N VAL A 116 -1.38 15.72 -0.62
CA VAL A 116 -1.08 17.01 -1.27
C VAL A 116 -0.73 18.06 -0.21
N GLY A 117 -1.53 18.17 0.86
CA GLY A 117 -1.30 19.16 1.92
C GLY A 117 0.01 18.90 2.68
N GLY A 118 0.24 17.65 3.10
CA GLY A 118 1.48 17.26 3.77
C GLY A 118 2.69 17.34 2.85
N GLY A 119 2.56 16.95 1.58
CA GLY A 119 3.61 17.06 0.58
C GLY A 119 4.04 18.50 0.30
N ILE A 120 3.09 19.43 0.19
CA ILE A 120 3.40 20.87 0.06
C ILE A 120 4.14 21.37 1.31
N TYR A 121 3.66 21.01 2.50
CA TYR A 121 4.27 21.43 3.76
C TYR A 121 5.72 20.95 3.86
N THR A 122 5.95 19.64 3.67
CA THR A 122 7.27 19.04 3.84
C THR A 122 8.24 19.54 2.78
N LYS A 123 7.86 19.58 1.49
CA LYS A 123 8.78 19.99 0.43
C LYS A 123 9.07 21.49 0.40
N ALA A 124 8.15 22.32 0.88
CA ALA A 124 8.46 23.73 1.08
C ALA A 124 9.48 23.96 2.21
N ALA A 125 9.38 23.18 3.30
CA ALA A 125 10.30 23.27 4.43
C ALA A 125 11.69 22.69 4.10
N ASP A 126 11.73 21.47 3.57
CA ASP A 126 12.92 20.71 3.13
C ASP A 126 13.78 21.57 2.17
N VAL A 127 13.20 22.01 1.04
CA VAL A 127 13.91 22.83 0.05
C VAL A 127 14.41 24.16 0.64
N GLY A 128 13.61 24.79 1.50
CA GLY A 128 14.01 26.05 2.16
C GLY A 128 15.14 25.86 3.17
N ALA A 129 15.09 24.80 3.97
CA ALA A 129 16.09 24.46 4.96
C ALA A 129 17.43 24.13 4.29
N ASP A 130 17.40 23.30 3.24
CA ASP A 130 18.59 22.82 2.57
C ASP A 130 19.30 23.88 1.74
N LEU A 131 18.57 24.69 0.97
CA LEU A 131 19.18 25.72 0.13
C LEU A 131 19.85 26.79 1.00
N VAL A 132 19.13 27.34 1.98
CA VAL A 132 19.66 28.42 2.82
C VAL A 132 20.72 27.87 3.78
N GLY A 133 20.50 26.69 4.37
CA GLY A 133 21.41 26.08 5.32
C GLY A 133 22.70 25.59 4.65
N LYS A 134 22.59 24.63 3.74
CA LYS A 134 23.75 23.93 3.17
C LYS A 134 24.46 24.77 2.11
N VAL A 135 23.72 25.43 1.22
CA VAL A 135 24.29 26.10 0.03
C VAL A 135 24.68 27.54 0.30
N GLU A 136 23.83 28.33 0.96
CA GLU A 136 24.10 29.76 1.21
C GLU A 136 24.92 30.00 2.49
N ALA A 137 24.49 29.41 3.61
CA ALA A 137 25.12 29.64 4.91
C ALA A 137 26.28 28.68 5.22
N GLY A 138 26.38 27.57 4.48
CA GLY A 138 27.43 26.55 4.67
C GLY A 138 27.36 25.83 6.03
N ILE A 139 26.19 25.79 6.66
CA ILE A 139 25.95 25.03 7.89
C ILE A 139 25.49 23.60 7.57
N PRO A 140 25.74 22.63 8.46
CA PRO A 140 25.29 21.25 8.26
C PRO A 140 23.77 21.13 8.05
N GLU A 141 23.37 19.99 7.48
CA GLU A 141 21.97 19.53 7.46
C GLU A 141 21.39 19.48 8.87
N ASP A 142 20.09 19.77 9.02
CA ASP A 142 19.38 19.74 10.30
C ASP A 142 20.01 20.57 11.43
N HIS A 143 20.81 21.58 11.07
CA HIS A 143 21.51 22.37 12.08
C HIS A 143 20.53 23.24 12.90
N PRO A 144 20.63 23.24 14.24
CA PRO A 144 19.65 23.92 15.12
C PRO A 144 19.58 25.44 14.97
N LEU A 145 20.54 26.06 14.28
CA LEU A 145 20.50 27.49 13.94
C LEU A 145 19.64 27.81 12.71
N ASN A 146 19.30 26.80 11.91
CA ASN A 146 18.44 26.97 10.76
C ASN A 146 16.97 26.91 11.21
N PRO A 147 16.20 28.02 11.11
CA PRO A 147 14.84 28.08 11.62
C PRO A 147 13.86 27.15 10.89
N ALA A 148 14.22 26.66 9.69
CA ALA A 148 13.38 25.77 8.90
C ALA A 148 13.46 24.30 9.32
N THR A 149 14.48 23.90 10.11
CA THR A 149 14.71 22.49 10.49
C THR A 149 13.56 21.87 11.27
N ILE A 150 12.90 22.63 12.15
CA ILE A 150 11.70 22.16 12.85
C ILE A 150 10.57 21.92 11.86
N ALA A 151 10.38 22.82 10.89
CA ALA A 151 9.33 22.67 9.89
C ALA A 151 9.59 21.47 8.98
N ASP A 152 10.85 21.20 8.64
CA ASP A 152 11.27 20.06 7.85
C ASP A 152 10.94 18.74 8.55
N ASN A 153 11.42 18.57 9.78
CA ASN A 153 11.16 17.38 10.60
C ASN A 153 9.66 17.20 10.94
N VAL A 154 8.89 18.29 11.08
CA VAL A 154 7.43 18.21 11.18
C VAL A 154 6.84 17.73 9.85
N GLY A 155 7.36 18.23 8.73
CA GLY A 155 7.01 17.84 7.38
C GLY A 155 7.11 16.34 7.15
N ASP A 156 8.20 15.71 7.56
CA ASP A 156 8.38 14.25 7.43
C ASP A 156 7.23 13.46 8.08
N ASN A 157 6.77 13.92 9.25
CA ASN A 157 5.68 13.25 9.96
C ASN A 157 4.30 13.55 9.35
N VAL A 158 4.11 14.72 8.74
CA VAL A 158 2.82 15.14 8.17
C VAL A 158 2.64 14.67 6.72
N GLY A 159 3.67 14.78 5.89
CA GLY A 159 3.67 14.34 4.50
C GLY A 159 4.02 12.87 4.39
N ASP A 160 5.25 12.53 4.76
CA ASP A 160 5.85 11.24 4.42
C ASP A 160 5.32 10.10 5.31
N VAL A 161 4.79 10.41 6.49
CA VAL A 161 4.11 9.42 7.36
C VAL A 161 2.59 9.49 7.21
N ALA A 162 1.95 10.61 7.59
CA ALA A 162 0.49 10.66 7.61
C ALA A 162 -0.14 10.62 6.21
N GLY A 163 0.44 11.35 5.26
CA GLY A 163 0.03 11.34 3.86
C GLY A 163 0.21 9.97 3.21
N MET A 164 1.36 9.33 3.42
CA MET A 164 1.63 7.96 2.93
C MET A 164 0.67 6.93 3.54
N GLY A 165 0.41 7.01 4.85
CA GLY A 165 -0.50 6.08 5.52
C GLY A 165 -1.93 6.15 4.98
N ALA A 166 -2.42 7.37 4.72
CA ALA A 166 -3.74 7.57 4.11
C ALA A 166 -3.80 7.08 2.66
N ASP A 167 -2.72 7.26 1.90
CA ASP A 167 -2.58 6.80 0.50
C ASP A 167 -2.57 5.27 0.40
N LEU A 168 -1.72 4.60 1.19
CA LEU A 168 -1.67 3.14 1.25
C LEU A 168 -3.01 2.55 1.71
N PHE A 169 -3.67 3.18 2.68
CA PHE A 169 -5.00 2.79 3.12
C PHE A 169 -6.01 2.82 1.97
N GLU A 170 -6.02 3.89 1.17
CA GLU A 170 -6.92 3.99 0.04
C GLU A 170 -6.64 2.93 -1.02
N SER A 171 -5.38 2.76 -1.45
CA SER A 171 -5.03 1.79 -2.47
C SER A 171 -5.37 0.36 -2.04
N PHE A 172 -5.11 0.04 -0.76
CA PHE A 172 -5.45 -1.24 -0.15
C PHE A 172 -6.96 -1.50 -0.17
N VAL A 173 -7.76 -0.57 0.37
CA VAL A 173 -9.22 -0.69 0.41
C VAL A 173 -9.84 -0.70 -0.98
N GLY A 174 -9.32 0.14 -1.89
CA GLY A 174 -9.78 0.25 -3.27
C GLY A 174 -9.59 -1.05 -4.05
N SER A 175 -8.42 -1.69 -3.91
CA SER A 175 -8.17 -2.99 -4.54
C SER A 175 -9.10 -4.09 -4.02
N ILE A 176 -9.32 -4.15 -2.70
CA ILE A 176 -10.22 -5.13 -2.07
C ILE A 176 -11.64 -4.94 -2.61
N ILE A 177 -12.18 -3.72 -2.55
CA ILE A 177 -13.55 -3.44 -3.01
C ILE A 177 -13.66 -3.66 -4.53
N GLY A 178 -12.65 -3.30 -5.32
CA GLY A 178 -12.63 -3.59 -6.76
C GLY A 178 -12.72 -5.08 -7.07
N ALA A 179 -11.97 -5.91 -6.33
CA ALA A 179 -12.08 -7.36 -6.45
C ALA A 179 -13.44 -7.89 -5.98
N MET A 180 -14.01 -7.33 -4.90
CA MET A 180 -15.36 -7.67 -4.42
C MET A 180 -16.43 -7.42 -5.49
N VAL A 181 -16.37 -6.28 -6.18
CA VAL A 181 -17.31 -5.91 -7.27
C VAL A 181 -17.29 -6.96 -8.37
N LEU A 182 -16.10 -7.38 -8.81
CA LEU A 182 -15.99 -8.38 -9.86
C LEU A 182 -16.34 -9.79 -9.36
N GLY A 183 -16.06 -10.11 -8.10
CA GLY A 183 -16.46 -11.37 -7.46
C GLY A 183 -17.98 -11.53 -7.36
N ALA A 184 -18.74 -10.42 -7.25
CA ALA A 184 -20.19 -10.47 -7.22
C ALA A 184 -20.82 -10.88 -8.56
N ALA A 185 -20.10 -10.76 -9.67
CA ALA A 185 -20.57 -11.23 -10.96
C ALA A 185 -20.73 -12.76 -11.02
N PHE A 186 -20.08 -13.50 -10.11
CA PHE A 186 -20.17 -14.96 -10.02
C PHE A 186 -21.31 -15.44 -9.11
N VAL A 187 -21.99 -14.52 -8.42
CA VAL A 187 -23.11 -14.86 -7.53
C VAL A 187 -24.30 -15.34 -8.37
N GLY A 188 -24.83 -16.52 -8.04
CA GLY A 188 -25.95 -17.14 -8.76
C GLY A 188 -25.54 -18.17 -9.82
N LEU A 189 -24.23 -18.39 -10.03
CA LEU A 189 -23.75 -19.54 -10.80
C LEU A 189 -23.99 -20.85 -10.02
N SER A 190 -24.36 -21.92 -10.73
CA SER A 190 -24.67 -23.23 -10.12
C SER A 190 -23.50 -23.84 -9.34
N GLU A 191 -22.28 -23.60 -9.82
CA GLU A 191 -21.02 -24.09 -9.28
C GLU A 191 -20.66 -23.40 -7.95
N PHE A 192 -21.26 -22.24 -7.68
CA PHE A 192 -21.11 -21.51 -6.42
C PHE A 192 -22.26 -21.79 -5.44
N SER A 193 -23.13 -22.77 -5.71
CA SER A 193 -24.23 -23.13 -4.82
C SER A 193 -23.72 -23.53 -3.42
N GLY A 194 -24.22 -22.86 -2.37
CA GLY A 194 -23.76 -23.04 -0.99
C GLY A 194 -22.51 -22.23 -0.59
N ILE A 195 -21.84 -21.58 -1.54
CA ILE A 195 -20.65 -20.73 -1.34
C ILE A 195 -20.73 -19.40 -2.13
N GLU A 196 -21.96 -18.95 -2.37
CA GLU A 196 -22.30 -17.91 -3.36
C GLU A 196 -21.48 -16.62 -3.21
N ILE A 197 -21.17 -16.23 -1.97
CA ILE A 197 -20.46 -14.98 -1.66
C ILE A 197 -18.95 -15.16 -1.51
N ASN A 198 -18.41 -16.37 -1.65
CA ASN A 198 -17.00 -16.63 -1.34
C ASN A 198 -16.04 -15.88 -2.28
N ALA A 199 -16.39 -15.70 -3.56
CA ALA A 199 -15.61 -14.88 -4.48
C ALA A 199 -15.59 -13.41 -4.05
N VAL A 200 -16.67 -12.90 -3.46
CA VAL A 200 -16.71 -11.55 -2.89
C VAL A 200 -15.84 -11.46 -1.64
N LEU A 201 -15.82 -12.49 -0.79
CA LEU A 201 -15.08 -12.47 0.47
C LEU A 201 -13.59 -12.79 0.34
N LEU A 202 -13.18 -13.51 -0.71
CA LEU A 202 -11.79 -13.92 -0.95
C LEU A 202 -10.77 -12.79 -0.78
N PRO A 203 -10.90 -11.61 -1.42
CA PRO A 203 -9.92 -10.53 -1.26
C PRO A 203 -9.78 -10.05 0.20
N LEU A 204 -10.86 -10.08 0.99
CA LEU A 204 -10.82 -9.73 2.40
C LEU A 204 -10.07 -10.78 3.24
N PHE A 205 -10.23 -12.07 2.93
CA PHE A 205 -9.49 -13.15 3.59
C PHE A 205 -8.00 -13.15 3.23
N ILE A 206 -7.66 -12.87 1.96
CA ILE A 206 -6.28 -12.68 1.53
C ILE A 206 -5.67 -11.50 2.28
N ALA A 207 -6.35 -10.35 2.31
CA ALA A 207 -5.92 -9.18 3.07
C ALA A 207 -5.72 -9.47 4.57
N ALA A 208 -6.68 -10.16 5.21
CA ALA A 208 -6.61 -10.52 6.63
C ALA A 208 -5.46 -11.50 6.94
N SER A 209 -5.23 -12.49 6.07
CA SER A 209 -4.10 -13.41 6.23
C SER A 209 -2.75 -12.71 6.02
N GLY A 210 -2.69 -11.73 5.12
CA GLY A 210 -1.54 -10.85 4.90
C GLY A 210 -1.08 -10.11 6.16
N ILE A 211 -2.01 -9.70 7.03
CA ILE A 211 -1.68 -9.11 8.34
C ILE A 211 -0.88 -10.12 9.18
N ILE A 212 -1.35 -11.37 9.26
CA ILE A 212 -0.69 -12.41 10.05
C ILE A 212 0.69 -12.73 9.47
N MET A 213 0.80 -12.83 8.15
CA MET A 213 2.08 -13.10 7.48
C MET A 213 3.08 -11.95 7.67
N SER A 214 2.59 -10.71 7.62
CA SER A 214 3.38 -9.51 7.89
C SER A 214 3.92 -9.51 9.32
N ILE A 215 3.09 -9.84 10.32
CA ILE A 215 3.54 -10.00 11.71
C ILE A 215 4.67 -11.04 11.79
N ILE A 216 4.52 -12.19 11.14
CA ILE A 216 5.56 -13.22 11.15
C ILE A 216 6.85 -12.68 10.52
N GLY A 217 6.75 -12.00 9.37
CA GLY A 217 7.89 -11.37 8.68
C GLY A 217 8.65 -10.37 9.54
N THR A 218 7.94 -9.56 10.36
CA THR A 218 8.56 -8.54 11.21
C THR A 218 9.60 -9.13 12.19
N PHE A 219 9.39 -10.34 12.70
CA PHE A 219 10.32 -10.99 13.64
C PHE A 219 11.68 -11.36 13.02
N PHE A 220 11.78 -11.38 11.69
CA PHE A 220 13.00 -11.72 10.95
C PHE A 220 13.84 -10.50 10.56
N VAL A 221 13.35 -9.27 10.80
CA VAL A 221 14.09 -8.04 10.49
C VAL A 221 15.11 -7.77 11.60
N LYS A 222 16.34 -8.23 11.40
CA LYS A 222 17.46 -8.02 12.34
C LYS A 222 18.74 -7.73 11.59
N VAL A 223 19.50 -6.75 12.08
CA VAL A 223 20.83 -6.40 11.56
C VAL A 223 21.88 -6.49 12.67
N LYS A 224 23.09 -6.95 12.32
CA LYS A 224 24.27 -6.90 13.21
C LYS A 224 25.00 -5.58 12.99
N GLU A 225 25.87 -5.20 13.93
CA GLU A 225 26.73 -4.02 13.77
C GLU A 225 27.56 -4.11 12.47
N GLY A 226 27.57 -3.01 11.70
CA GLY A 226 28.20 -2.95 10.37
C GLY A 226 27.46 -3.70 9.26
N GLY A 227 26.27 -4.26 9.55
CA GLY A 227 25.39 -4.87 8.56
C GLY A 227 24.57 -3.84 7.76
N ASP A 228 23.90 -4.32 6.74
CA ASP A 228 23.08 -3.51 5.83
C ASP A 228 21.59 -3.60 6.21
N PRO A 229 20.96 -2.51 6.68
CA PRO A 229 19.53 -2.49 7.00
C PRO A 229 18.63 -2.87 5.82
N HIS A 230 19.00 -2.53 4.58
CA HIS A 230 18.19 -2.86 3.41
C HIS A 230 18.09 -4.36 3.20
N LYS A 231 19.17 -5.11 3.46
CA LYS A 231 19.14 -6.57 3.39
C LYS A 231 18.23 -7.18 4.46
N ALA A 232 18.19 -6.60 5.65
CA ALA A 232 17.32 -7.06 6.72
C ALA A 232 15.82 -6.83 6.38
N LEU A 233 15.49 -5.66 5.84
CA LEU A 233 14.13 -5.33 5.38
C LEU A 233 13.70 -6.26 4.23
N ASN A 234 14.55 -6.41 3.21
CA ASN A 234 14.31 -7.30 2.08
C ASN A 234 14.08 -8.75 2.52
N LEU A 235 14.87 -9.26 3.49
CA LEU A 235 14.72 -10.62 3.99
C LEU A 235 13.35 -10.83 4.64
N GLY A 236 12.91 -9.89 5.49
CA GLY A 236 11.59 -9.95 6.11
C GLY A 236 10.46 -9.91 5.08
N GLU A 237 10.59 -9.05 4.05
CA GLU A 237 9.61 -8.93 2.97
C GLU A 237 9.48 -10.25 2.18
N PHE A 238 10.61 -10.85 1.79
CA PHE A 238 10.60 -12.12 1.06
C PHE A 238 10.04 -13.28 1.88
N ILE A 239 10.31 -13.31 3.19
CA ILE A 239 9.73 -14.31 4.09
C ILE A 239 8.22 -14.13 4.18
N SER A 240 7.74 -12.89 4.40
CA SER A 240 6.31 -12.58 4.43
C SER A 240 5.64 -12.96 3.11
N ALA A 241 6.25 -12.60 1.98
CA ALA A 241 5.74 -12.93 0.64
C ALA A 241 5.68 -14.44 0.42
N GLY A 242 6.73 -15.20 0.75
CA GLY A 242 6.74 -16.65 0.61
C GLY A 242 5.65 -17.34 1.44
N LEU A 243 5.42 -16.88 2.67
CA LEU A 243 4.33 -17.36 3.51
C LEU A 243 2.96 -16.98 2.93
N MET A 244 2.84 -15.78 2.36
CA MET A 244 1.63 -15.30 1.69
C MET A 244 1.24 -16.19 0.50
N ILE A 245 2.21 -16.65 -0.29
CA ILE A 245 1.96 -17.60 -1.38
C ILE A 245 1.31 -18.89 -0.85
N ALA A 246 1.87 -19.46 0.21
CA ALA A 246 1.39 -20.71 0.79
C ALA A 246 -0.04 -20.58 1.34
N ILE A 247 -0.33 -19.53 2.12
CA ILE A 247 -1.67 -19.35 2.70
C ILE A 247 -2.72 -19.00 1.64
N THR A 248 -2.34 -18.23 0.61
CA THR A 248 -3.24 -17.88 -0.51
C THR A 248 -3.69 -19.13 -1.27
N TRP A 249 -2.79 -20.10 -1.47
CA TRP A 249 -3.15 -21.39 -2.08
C TRP A 249 -4.27 -22.09 -1.30
N PHE A 250 -4.10 -22.26 0.01
CA PHE A 250 -5.10 -22.93 0.84
C PHE A 250 -6.43 -22.17 0.91
N LEU A 251 -6.39 -20.83 0.98
CA LEU A 251 -7.60 -20.00 1.00
C LEU A 251 -8.39 -20.12 -0.30
N ILE A 252 -7.72 -20.07 -1.45
CA ILE A 252 -8.37 -20.15 -2.76
C ILE A 252 -9.00 -21.52 -2.98
N GLN A 253 -8.29 -22.60 -2.64
CA GLN A 253 -8.82 -23.96 -2.77
C GLN A 253 -9.99 -24.24 -1.82
N TYR A 254 -10.04 -23.57 -0.67
CA TYR A 254 -11.13 -23.72 0.29
C TYR A 254 -12.37 -22.86 -0.05
N LEU A 255 -12.16 -21.66 -0.57
CA LEU A 255 -13.23 -20.69 -0.79
C LEU A 255 -13.86 -20.77 -2.19
N LEU A 256 -13.10 -21.15 -3.22
CA LEU A 256 -13.60 -21.22 -4.60
C LEU A 256 -13.83 -22.67 -5.05
N PRO A 257 -14.80 -22.91 -5.96
CA PRO A 257 -14.95 -24.21 -6.61
C PRO A 257 -13.76 -24.50 -7.53
N GLU A 258 -13.53 -25.78 -7.83
CA GLU A 258 -12.40 -26.21 -8.69
C GLU A 258 -12.44 -25.55 -10.07
N SER A 259 -13.62 -25.54 -10.71
CA SER A 259 -13.89 -24.79 -11.94
C SER A 259 -15.32 -24.26 -11.99
N TRP A 260 -15.54 -23.23 -12.80
CA TRP A 260 -16.86 -22.67 -13.11
C TRP A 260 -16.87 -22.06 -14.51
N ILE A 261 -18.05 -21.98 -15.12
CA ILE A 261 -18.21 -21.34 -16.43
C ILE A 261 -18.80 -19.93 -16.24
N PHE A 262 -18.14 -18.94 -16.82
CA PHE A 262 -18.63 -17.56 -16.86
C PHE A 262 -18.44 -16.98 -18.25
N ASN A 263 -19.52 -16.48 -18.87
CA ASN A 263 -19.53 -15.96 -20.25
C ASN A 263 -18.85 -16.90 -21.27
N ASP A 264 -19.29 -18.18 -21.30
CA ASP A 264 -18.78 -19.22 -22.19
C ASP A 264 -17.27 -19.54 -22.06
N THR A 265 -16.62 -19.07 -20.98
CA THR A 265 -15.22 -19.34 -20.67
C THR A 265 -15.14 -20.12 -19.35
N GLU A 266 -14.33 -21.18 -19.32
CA GLU A 266 -14.06 -21.95 -18.11
C GLU A 266 -12.95 -21.27 -17.29
N TYR A 267 -13.22 -21.00 -16.03
CA TYR A 267 -12.26 -20.48 -15.06
C TYR A 267 -12.03 -21.52 -13.97
N THR A 268 -10.83 -21.48 -13.36
CA THR A 268 -10.43 -22.43 -12.32
C THR A 268 -9.91 -21.72 -11.08
N SER A 269 -10.04 -22.37 -9.91
CA SER A 269 -9.45 -21.86 -8.67
C SER A 269 -7.93 -21.68 -8.80
N VAL A 270 -7.27 -22.60 -9.51
CA VAL A 270 -5.84 -22.53 -9.81
C VAL A 270 -5.50 -21.30 -10.67
N GLY A 271 -6.36 -20.95 -11.64
CA GLY A 271 -6.21 -19.73 -12.42
C GLY A 271 -6.25 -18.46 -11.56
N VAL A 272 -7.19 -18.38 -10.60
CA VAL A 272 -7.26 -17.25 -9.63
C VAL A 272 -6.02 -17.21 -8.74
N PHE A 273 -5.50 -18.36 -8.31
CA PHE A 273 -4.25 -18.42 -7.56
C PHE A 273 -3.08 -17.88 -8.39
N ILE A 274 -2.90 -18.37 -9.61
CA ILE A 274 -1.85 -17.90 -10.52
C ILE A 274 -1.96 -16.38 -10.77
N ALA A 275 -3.18 -15.87 -10.97
CA ALA A 275 -3.44 -14.44 -11.12
C ALA A 275 -3.01 -13.64 -9.87
N THR A 276 -3.42 -14.08 -8.68
CA THR A 276 -3.04 -13.44 -7.39
C THR A 276 -1.52 -13.39 -7.21
N ILE A 277 -0.84 -14.51 -7.49
CA ILE A 277 0.62 -14.62 -7.37
C ILE A 277 1.35 -13.75 -8.38
N SER A 278 0.82 -13.62 -9.60
CA SER A 278 1.40 -12.74 -10.60
C SER A 278 1.45 -11.27 -10.13
N GLY A 279 0.41 -10.81 -9.43
CA GLY A 279 0.37 -9.49 -8.79
C GLY A 279 1.40 -9.32 -7.68
N LEU A 280 1.52 -10.32 -6.79
CA LEU A 280 2.54 -10.33 -5.73
C LEU A 280 3.97 -10.27 -6.31
N ILE A 281 4.26 -11.11 -7.32
CA ILE A 281 5.57 -11.13 -7.99
C ILE A 281 5.83 -9.79 -8.68
N ALA A 282 4.84 -9.22 -9.38
CA ALA A 282 4.98 -7.91 -10.02
C ALA A 282 5.31 -6.82 -8.99
N GLY A 283 4.65 -6.81 -7.83
CA GLY A 283 4.96 -5.90 -6.73
C GLY A 283 6.43 -6.02 -6.26
N LEU A 284 6.89 -7.24 -6.00
CA LEU A 284 8.29 -7.50 -5.60
C LEU A 284 9.29 -7.08 -6.67
N LEU A 285 9.00 -7.34 -7.95
CA LEU A 285 9.86 -6.95 -9.06
C LEU A 285 9.92 -5.43 -9.22
N VAL A 286 8.79 -4.73 -9.09
CA VAL A 286 8.74 -3.26 -9.09
C VAL A 286 9.55 -2.70 -7.92
N GLY A 287 9.41 -3.27 -6.72
CA GLY A 287 10.23 -2.91 -5.55
C GLY A 287 11.73 -3.09 -5.81
N LYS A 288 12.14 -4.23 -6.37
CA LYS A 288 13.55 -4.50 -6.70
C LYS A 288 14.14 -3.61 -7.76
N VAL A 289 13.38 -3.27 -8.80
CA VAL A 289 13.83 -2.29 -9.78
C VAL A 289 13.95 -0.91 -9.14
N THR A 290 12.97 -0.51 -8.33
CA THR A 290 13.01 0.77 -7.61
C THR A 290 14.24 0.85 -6.72
N GLU A 291 14.55 -0.21 -5.94
CA GLU A 291 15.78 -0.31 -5.14
C GLU A 291 17.05 -0.17 -6.00
N TYR A 292 17.12 -0.81 -7.17
CA TYR A 292 18.29 -0.70 -8.05
C TYR A 292 18.53 0.73 -8.58
N TYR A 293 17.46 1.46 -8.89
CA TYR A 293 17.54 2.82 -9.41
C TYR A 293 17.68 3.91 -8.33
N THR A 294 17.41 3.60 -7.06
CA THR A 294 17.40 4.58 -5.96
C THR A 294 18.45 4.32 -4.88
N ALA A 295 18.94 3.09 -4.71
CA ALA A 295 19.90 2.76 -3.66
C ALA A 295 21.30 3.31 -3.93
N THR A 296 21.96 3.79 -2.87
CA THR A 296 23.34 4.27 -2.90
C THR A 296 24.31 3.15 -3.32
N GLY A 297 25.33 3.49 -4.11
CA GLY A 297 26.35 2.53 -4.57
C GLY A 297 25.89 1.64 -5.73
N LYS A 298 24.69 1.85 -6.27
CA LYS A 298 24.25 1.22 -7.52
C LYS A 298 24.65 2.04 -8.73
N LYS A 299 24.84 1.38 -9.88
CA LYS A 299 25.28 1.99 -11.14
C LYS A 299 24.45 3.21 -11.56
N PRO A 300 23.10 3.21 -11.50
CA PRO A 300 22.31 4.38 -11.90
C PRO A 300 22.59 5.60 -11.01
N VAL A 301 22.59 5.41 -9.69
CA VAL A 301 22.86 6.51 -8.74
C VAL A 301 24.31 7.00 -8.85
N LEU A 302 25.28 6.09 -8.94
CA LEU A 302 26.69 6.45 -9.12
C LEU A 302 26.91 7.28 -10.40
N SER A 303 26.20 6.97 -11.49
CA SER A 303 26.29 7.77 -12.71
C SER A 303 25.81 9.21 -12.52
N ILE A 304 24.83 9.46 -11.65
CA ILE A 304 24.36 10.82 -11.33
C ILE A 304 25.38 11.54 -10.44
N VAL A 305 25.98 10.82 -9.48
CA VAL A 305 27.04 11.35 -8.61
C VAL A 305 28.24 11.79 -9.44
N GLU A 306 28.69 10.97 -10.39
CA GLU A 306 29.78 11.32 -11.32
C GLU A 306 29.43 12.56 -12.15
N GLN A 307 28.18 12.69 -12.63
CA GLN A 307 27.73 13.89 -13.35
C GLN A 307 27.64 15.15 -12.48
N SER A 308 27.70 15.00 -11.15
CA SER A 308 27.69 16.14 -10.24
C SER A 308 29.05 16.84 -10.15
N GLU A 309 30.13 16.19 -10.58
CA GLU A 309 31.46 16.82 -10.69
C GLU A 309 31.49 17.94 -11.74
N THR A 310 30.63 17.86 -12.76
CA THR A 310 30.52 18.85 -13.84
C THR A 310 29.51 19.96 -13.57
N GLY A 311 28.80 19.90 -12.43
CA GLY A 311 27.93 20.95 -11.90
C GLY A 311 26.44 20.59 -11.82
N PRO A 312 25.60 21.49 -11.30
CA PRO A 312 24.19 21.19 -11.03
C PRO A 312 23.35 20.88 -12.28
N ALA A 313 23.67 21.50 -13.42
CA ALA A 313 22.91 21.30 -14.66
C ALA A 313 23.01 19.86 -15.17
N THR A 314 24.21 19.28 -15.14
CA THR A 314 24.47 17.89 -15.55
C THR A 314 23.91 16.89 -14.54
N THR A 315 23.94 17.19 -13.24
CA THR A 315 23.22 16.42 -12.21
C THR A 315 21.73 16.31 -12.53
N ILE A 316 21.07 17.45 -12.81
CA ILE A 316 19.63 17.49 -13.11
C ILE A 316 19.33 16.71 -14.40
N ILE A 317 20.10 16.92 -15.46
CA ILE A 317 19.90 16.22 -16.75
C ILE A 317 20.07 14.70 -16.56
N SER A 318 21.12 14.27 -15.86
CA SER A 318 21.38 12.86 -15.60
C SER A 318 20.28 12.25 -14.73
N GLY A 319 19.89 12.92 -13.64
CA GLY A 319 18.82 12.48 -12.75
C GLY A 319 17.49 12.32 -13.47
N LEU A 320 17.09 13.30 -14.30
CA LEU A 320 15.89 13.21 -15.13
C LEU A 320 15.98 12.06 -16.13
N GLY A 321 17.12 11.89 -16.80
CA GLY A 321 17.35 10.79 -17.74
C GLY A 321 17.22 9.42 -17.09
N VAL A 322 17.88 9.20 -15.94
CA VAL A 322 17.80 7.97 -15.16
C VAL A 322 16.37 7.73 -14.67
N GLY A 323 15.67 8.78 -14.22
CA GLY A 323 14.27 8.71 -13.79
C GLY A 323 13.31 8.31 -14.92
N MET A 324 13.51 8.81 -16.14
CA MET A 324 12.71 8.36 -17.30
C MET A 324 12.96 6.88 -17.62
N ILE A 325 14.23 6.43 -17.57
CA ILE A 325 14.60 5.04 -17.84
C ILE A 325 14.04 4.09 -16.78
N SER A 326 14.01 4.49 -15.50
CA SER A 326 13.59 3.62 -14.40
C SER A 326 12.14 3.15 -14.51
N THR A 327 11.29 3.87 -15.25
CA THR A 327 9.87 3.53 -15.47
C THR A 327 9.65 2.37 -16.45
N ALA A 328 10.62 2.05 -17.30
CA ALA A 328 10.42 1.10 -18.40
C ALA A 328 10.13 -0.33 -17.91
N LEU A 329 10.95 -0.85 -16.98
CA LEU A 329 10.77 -2.20 -16.44
C LEU A 329 9.51 -2.34 -15.56
N PRO A 330 9.20 -1.41 -14.63
CA PRO A 330 7.95 -1.43 -13.87
C PRO A 330 6.71 -1.50 -14.76
N ILE A 331 6.65 -0.69 -15.84
CA ILE A 331 5.52 -0.72 -16.78
C ILE A 331 5.43 -2.09 -17.47
N ILE A 332 6.55 -2.66 -17.91
CA ILE A 332 6.55 -3.99 -18.53
C ILE A 332 6.05 -5.06 -17.55
N PHE A 333 6.47 -5.03 -16.29
CA PHE A 333 6.00 -5.98 -15.28
C PHE A 333 4.51 -5.84 -14.98
N ILE A 334 4.00 -4.61 -14.90
CA ILE A 334 2.56 -4.35 -14.70
C ILE A 334 1.76 -4.85 -15.92
N CYS A 335 2.19 -4.53 -17.14
CA CYS A 335 1.54 -5.03 -18.36
C CYS A 335 1.55 -6.56 -18.43
N ALA A 336 2.68 -7.20 -18.10
CA ALA A 336 2.79 -8.65 -18.06
C ALA A 336 1.84 -9.25 -17.01
N ALA A 337 1.76 -8.67 -15.80
CA ALA A 337 0.85 -9.11 -14.75
C ALA A 337 -0.62 -8.96 -15.16
N ILE A 338 -1.00 -7.86 -15.83
CA ILE A 338 -2.36 -7.64 -16.35
C ILE A 338 -2.72 -8.70 -17.39
N LEU A 339 -1.87 -8.90 -18.40
CA LEU A 339 -2.14 -9.88 -19.47
C LEU A 339 -2.20 -11.30 -18.92
N PHE A 340 -1.26 -11.65 -18.04
CA PHE A 340 -1.18 -12.97 -17.44
C PHE A 340 -2.39 -13.23 -16.52
N SER A 341 -2.72 -12.30 -15.61
CA SER A 341 -3.88 -12.45 -14.72
C SER A 341 -5.21 -12.49 -15.48
N TYR A 342 -5.34 -11.73 -16.57
CA TYR A 342 -6.52 -11.76 -17.44
C TYR A 342 -6.69 -13.11 -18.14
N GLU A 343 -5.61 -13.70 -18.64
CA GLU A 343 -5.67 -15.01 -19.30
C GLU A 343 -6.17 -16.11 -18.34
N PHE A 344 -5.73 -16.09 -17.08
CA PHE A 344 -6.06 -17.15 -16.11
C PHE A 344 -7.40 -16.96 -15.37
N ALA A 345 -7.86 -15.71 -15.18
CA ALA A 345 -9.05 -15.43 -14.36
C ALA A 345 -9.86 -14.20 -14.83
N GLY A 346 -9.64 -13.72 -16.05
CA GLY A 346 -10.36 -12.60 -16.64
C GLY A 346 -10.20 -11.30 -15.86
N LEU A 347 -11.24 -10.47 -15.85
CA LEU A 347 -11.24 -9.21 -15.10
C LEU A 347 -11.08 -9.43 -13.59
N TYR A 348 -11.68 -10.48 -13.05
CA TYR A 348 -11.52 -10.84 -11.64
C TYR A 348 -10.07 -11.19 -11.31
N GLY A 349 -9.36 -11.84 -12.24
CA GLY A 349 -7.93 -12.09 -12.20
C GLY A 349 -7.10 -10.82 -12.04
N ILE A 350 -7.39 -9.78 -12.84
CA ILE A 350 -6.70 -8.49 -12.74
C ILE A 350 -6.92 -7.85 -11.36
N ALA A 351 -8.15 -7.87 -10.86
CA ALA A 351 -8.45 -7.25 -9.57
C ALA A 351 -7.86 -8.03 -8.38
N ILE A 352 -7.88 -9.36 -8.41
CA ILE A 352 -7.25 -10.15 -7.36
C ILE A 352 -5.72 -10.07 -7.42
N ALA A 353 -5.13 -9.86 -8.61
CA ALA A 353 -3.72 -9.56 -8.74
C ALA A 353 -3.36 -8.22 -8.07
N ALA A 354 -4.21 -7.19 -8.20
CA ALA A 354 -4.02 -5.93 -7.47
C ALA A 354 -4.05 -6.13 -5.95
N VAL A 355 -4.97 -6.97 -5.45
CA VAL A 355 -4.99 -7.36 -4.02
C VAL A 355 -3.72 -8.14 -3.64
N GLY A 356 -3.25 -9.04 -4.50
CA GLY A 356 -2.01 -9.80 -4.30
C GLY A 356 -0.77 -8.92 -4.20
N MET A 357 -0.70 -7.84 -4.99
CA MET A 357 0.37 -6.84 -4.93
C MET A 357 0.40 -6.11 -3.59
N LEU A 358 -0.77 -5.89 -2.97
CA LEU A 358 -0.95 -5.18 -1.71
C LEU A 358 -1.16 -6.12 -0.50
N ALA A 359 -1.04 -7.43 -0.68
CA ALA A 359 -1.29 -8.40 0.40
C ALA A 359 -0.26 -8.28 1.53
N ASN A 360 0.95 -7.80 1.23
CA ASN A 360 2.04 -7.58 2.18
C ASN A 360 2.16 -6.13 2.66
N THR A 361 1.18 -5.26 2.38
CA THR A 361 1.22 -3.84 2.82
C THR A 361 1.33 -3.67 4.33
N GLY A 362 1.03 -4.70 5.14
CA GLY A 362 1.25 -4.64 6.58
C GLY A 362 2.74 -4.66 6.99
N PHE A 363 3.59 -5.25 6.15
CA PHE A 363 5.05 -5.33 6.36
C PHE A 363 5.79 -4.13 5.76
N ASN A 364 5.35 -3.70 4.57
CA ASN A 364 5.96 -2.61 3.79
C ASN A 364 5.61 -1.24 4.35
#